data_AF-A0A9D8SAJ3-F1
#
_entry.id   AF-A0A9D8SAJ3-F1
#
_cell.length_a   1.000
_cell.length_b   1.000
_cell.length_c   1.000
_cell.angle_alpha   90.00
_cell.angle_beta   90.00
_cell.angle_gamma   90.00
#
_symmetry.space_group_name_H-M   'P 1'
#
loop_
_entity.id
_entity.type
_entity.pdbx_description
1 polymer ?
#
loop_
_entity_poly.entity_id
_entity_poly.type
_entity_poly.pdbx_seq_one_letter_code
_entity_poly.pdbx_strand_id
1 'polypeptide(L)' 'MKKTYVTSMPNHIGAFLKASRCFSSLGINITRVSYNKAVDSHTLFIDAEGTPEQLKKADEELAKIGYLQNERADS' A
#
# COMPACT_ATOMS: atom_id res chain seq x y z
N MET A 1 2.76 13.33 6.57
CA MET A 1 2.49 13.26 5.12
C MET A 1 1.56 12.09 4.88
N LYS A 2 0.52 12.26 4.05
CA LYS A 2 -0.34 11.16 3.63
C LYS A 2 0.14 10.62 2.27
N LYS A 3 0.17 9.30 2.11
CA LYS A 3 0.49 8.63 0.85
C LYS A 3 -0.49 7.48 0.64
N THR A 4 -0.99 7.37 -0.58
CA THR A 4 -1.87 6.28 -1.00
C THR A 4 -1.02 5.22 -1.67
N TYR A 5 -1.16 3.98 -1.19
CA TYR A 5 -0.50 2.81 -1.74
C TYR A 5 -1.54 1.95 -2.45
N VAL A 6 -1.25 1.57 -3.70
CA VAL A 6 -2.14 0.76 -4.52
C VAL A 6 -1.54 -0.61 -4.72
N THR A 7 -2.20 -1.63 -4.17
CA THR A 7 -1.77 -3.02 -4.34
C THR A 7 -2.82 -3.80 -5.09
N SER A 8 -2.39 -4.64 -6.03
CA SER A 8 -3.24 -5.73 -6.47
C SER A 8 -3.22 -6.82 -5.41
N MET A 9 -4.39 -7.25 -4.93
CA MET A 9 -4.59 -8.44 -4.12
C MET A 9 -4.43 -9.64 -5.06
N PRO A 10 -3.27 -10.32 -5.08
CA PRO A 10 -3.23 -11.59 -5.77
C PRO A 10 -4.10 -12.55 -4.97
N ASN A 11 -4.52 -13.66 -5.56
CA ASN A 11 -5.17 -14.79 -4.89
C ASN A 11 -4.36 -15.41 -3.71
N HIS A 12 -3.30 -14.75 -3.24
CA HIS A 12 -2.48 -15.09 -2.10
C HIS A 12 -2.95 -14.34 -0.84
N ILE A 13 -3.79 -15.00 -0.07
CA ILE A 13 -4.15 -14.66 1.31
C ILE A 13 -2.86 -14.37 2.09
N GLY A 14 -2.55 -13.09 2.38
CA GLY A 14 -1.37 -12.70 3.15
C GLY A 14 -0.58 -11.51 2.60
N ALA A 15 -0.83 -11.13 1.35
CA ALA A 15 -0.24 -9.95 0.72
C ALA A 15 -0.53 -8.67 1.56
N PHE A 16 -1.81 -8.42 1.87
CA PHE A 16 -2.23 -7.23 2.64
C PHE A 16 -1.68 -7.26 4.07
N LEU A 17 -1.63 -8.46 4.67
CA LEU A 17 -1.09 -8.64 6.02
C LEU A 17 0.42 -8.33 6.08
N LYS A 18 1.17 -8.62 5.02
CA LYS A 18 2.59 -8.24 4.94
C LYS A 18 2.77 -6.73 4.87
N ALA A 19 1.98 -6.06 4.05
CA ALA A 19 2.00 -4.60 3.96
C ALA A 19 1.59 -3.94 5.28
N SER A 20 0.51 -4.39 5.91
CA SER A 20 0.05 -3.86 7.20
C SER A 20 1.08 -4.06 8.31
N ARG A 21 1.77 -5.22 8.35
CA ARG A 21 2.90 -5.45 9.25
C ARG A 21 4.08 -4.52 8.96
N CYS A 22 4.41 -4.26 7.69
CA CYS A 22 5.46 -3.31 7.34
C CYS A 22 5.12 -1.91 7.84
N PHE A 23 3.90 -1.42 7.56
CA PHE A 23 3.43 -0.12 8.05
C PHE A 23 3.48 -0.03 9.57
N SER A 24 2.95 -1.04 10.27
CA SER A 24 2.96 -1.08 11.73
C SER A 24 4.37 -1.14 12.31
N SER A 25 5.28 -1.93 11.72
CA SER A 25 6.68 -2.03 12.14
C SER A 25 7.47 -0.74 11.90
N LEU A 26 7.06 0.05 10.91
CA LEU A 26 7.65 1.36 10.62
C LEU A 26 6.99 2.48 11.44
N GLY A 27 5.93 2.20 12.19
CA GLY A 27 5.16 3.21 12.93
C GLY A 27 4.33 4.12 12.03
N ILE A 28 3.94 3.64 10.85
CA ILE A 28 3.06 4.33 9.91
C ILE A 28 1.62 3.98 10.25
N ASN A 29 0.78 5.01 10.34
CA ASN A 29 -0.62 4.83 10.65
C ASN A 29 -1.44 4.66 9.36
N ILE A 30 -2.19 3.56 9.24
CA ILE A 30 -3.11 3.37 8.12
C ILE A 30 -4.39 4.14 8.45
N THR A 31 -4.72 5.15 7.66
CA THR A 31 -5.88 6.01 7.89
C THR A 31 -7.13 5.48 7.21
N ARG A 32 -6.97 4.82 6.04
CA ARG A 32 -8.10 4.28 5.29
C ARG A 32 -7.66 3.14 4.39
N VAL A 33 -8.52 2.15 4.24
CA VAL A 33 -8.39 1.08 3.24
C VAL A 33 -9.66 1.05 2.42
N SER A 34 -9.53 1.14 1.09
CA SER A 34 -10.65 1.08 0.15
C SER A 34 -10.36 0.04 -0.93
N TYR A 35 -11.37 -0.68 -1.38
CA TYR A 35 -11.28 -1.55 -2.56
C TYR A 35 -12.49 -1.24 -3.43
N ASN A 36 -12.30 -1.19 -4.75
CA ASN A 36 -13.40 -0.87 -5.66
C ASN A 36 -13.75 -2.09 -6.51
N LYS A 37 -14.75 -2.84 -6.02
CA LYS A 37 -15.25 -4.05 -6.70
C LYS A 37 -15.78 -3.78 -8.11
N ALA A 38 -16.22 -2.55 -8.41
CA ALA A 38 -16.79 -2.18 -9.71
C ALA A 38 -15.74 -1.87 -10.78
N VAL A 39 -14.50 -1.51 -10.39
CA VAL A 39 -13.42 -1.15 -11.31
C VAL A 39 -12.42 -2.29 -11.44
N ASP A 40 -11.98 -2.86 -10.31
CA ASP A 40 -11.15 -4.06 -10.30
C ASP A 40 -11.30 -4.75 -8.94
N SER A 41 -11.88 -5.96 -8.93
CA SER A 41 -12.10 -6.72 -7.69
C SER A 41 -10.79 -7.13 -7.00
N HIS A 42 -9.64 -6.96 -7.67
CA HIS A 42 -8.34 -7.34 -7.16
C HIS A 42 -7.46 -6.14 -6.81
N THR A 43 -7.98 -4.90 -6.72
CA THR A 43 -7.15 -3.73 -6.36
C THR A 43 -7.60 -3.11 -5.03
N LEU A 44 -6.63 -2.97 -4.11
CA LEU A 44 -6.76 -2.32 -2.82
C LEU A 44 -5.99 -1.00 -2.81
N PHE A 45 -6.62 0.02 -2.25
CA PHE A 45 -6.08 1.33 -1.96
C PHE A 45 -5.89 1.45 -0.46
N ILE A 46 -4.69 1.77 -0.02
CA ILE A 46 -4.31 1.90 1.38
C ILE A 46 -3.74 3.31 1.58
N ASP A 47 -4.50 4.16 2.26
CA ASP A 47 -4.01 5.46 2.70
C ASP A 47 -3.22 5.28 4.00
N ALA A 48 -1.96 5.69 3.97
CA ALA A 48 -1.08 5.64 5.11
C ALA A 48 -0.50 7.03 5.40
N GLU A 49 -0.36 7.34 6.68
CA GLU A 49 0.17 8.60 7.16
C GLU A 49 1.40 8.36 8.03
N GLY A 50 2.48 9.08 7.71
CA GLY A 50 3.74 8.99 8.43
C GLY A 50 4.71 10.10 8.06
N THR A 51 5.92 9.98 8.59
CA THR A 51 7.05 10.82 8.20
C THR A 51 7.60 10.40 6.83
N PRO A 52 8.24 11.31 6.09
CA PRO A 52 8.83 10.98 4.79
C PRO A 52 9.84 9.82 4.85
N GLU A 53 10.58 9.68 5.95
CA GLU A 53 11.53 8.59 6.15
C GLU A 53 10.82 7.23 6.30
N GLN A 54 9.73 7.20 7.05
CA GLN A 54 8.91 6.00 7.21
C GLN A 54 8.28 5.60 5.87
N LEU A 55 7.68 6.56 5.17
CA LEU A 55 7.04 6.33 3.87
C LEU A 55 8.04 5.83 2.81
N LYS A 56 9.28 6.33 2.84
CA LYS A 56 10.36 5.88 1.95
C LYS A 56 10.77 4.44 2.24
N LYS A 57 10.93 4.06 3.51
CA LYS A 57 11.19 2.66 3.89
C LYS A 57 10.03 1.74 3.53
N ALA A 58 8.79 2.20 3.72
CA ALA A 58 7.62 1.46 3.31
C ALA A 58 7.61 1.23 1.79
N ASP A 59 7.98 2.24 1.00
CA ASP A 59 8.12 2.11 -0.46
C ASP A 59 9.08 0.98 -0.84
N GLU A 60 10.28 0.95 -0.22
CA GLU A 60 11.29 -0.08 -0.50
C GLU A 60 10.81 -1.48 -0.14
N GLU A 61 10.15 -1.65 1.02
CA GLU A 61 9.62 -2.94 1.47
C GLU A 61 8.42 -3.39 0.62
N LEU A 62 7.53 -2.47 0.26
CA LEU A 62 6.38 -2.71 -0.59
C LEU A 62 6.80 -3.04 -2.03
N ALA A 63 7.86 -2.40 -2.55
CA ALA A 63 8.41 -2.69 -3.86
C ALA A 63 8.94 -4.13 -3.94
N LYS A 64 9.62 -4.60 -2.89
CA LYS A 64 10.14 -5.98 -2.80
C LYS A 64 9.04 -7.04 -2.83
N ILE A 65 7.86 -6.73 -2.32
CA ILE A 65 6.71 -7.65 -2.32
C ILE A 65 5.76 -7.46 -3.50
N GLY A 66 6.07 -6.54 -4.44
CA GLY A 66 5.26 -6.26 -5.62
C GLY A 66 4.01 -5.41 -5.36
N TYR A 67 3.98 -4.68 -4.24
CA TYR A 67 2.85 -3.83 -3.82
C TYR A 67 2.81 -2.47 -4.49
N LEU A 68 3.89 -2.02 -5.13
CA LEU A 68 3.91 -0.75 -5.85
C LEU A 68 3.43 -0.97 -7.28
N GLN A 69 2.12 -0.98 -7.46
CA GLN A 69 1.56 -0.69 -8.77
C GLN A 69 1.61 0.83 -8.90
N ASN A 70 2.71 1.29 -9.50
CA ASN A 70 2.99 2.71 -9.79
C ASN A 70 1.72 3.37 -10.34
N GLU A 71 1.08 4.23 -9.55
CA GLU A 71 0.00 5.05 -10.05
C GLU A 71 0.61 5.90 -11.15
N ARG A 72 0.08 5.73 -12.37
CA ARG A 72 0.53 6.43 -13.56
C ARG A 72 0.71 7.89 -13.20
N ALA A 73 1.93 8.39 -13.36
CA ALA A 73 2.16 9.79 -13.60
C ALA A 73 1.38 10.14 -14.88
N ASP A 74 0.15 10.60 -14.72
CA ASP A 74 -0.55 11.29 -15.80
C ASP A 74 0.22 12.58 -16.07
N SER A 75 0.55 12.75 -17.35
CA SER A 75 1.58 13.64 -17.90
C SER A 75 1.24 15.13 -17.85
#